data_AF-A7LGJ5-F1
#
_entry.id   AF-A7LGJ5-F1
#
_cell.length_a   1.000
_cell.length_b   1.000
_cell.length_c   1.000
_cell.angle_alpha   90.00
_cell.angle_beta   90.00
_cell.angle_gamma   90.00
#
_symmetry.space_group_name_H-M   'P 1'
#
loop_
_entity.id
_entity.type
_entity.pdbx_description
1 polymer ?
#
loop_
_entity_poly.entity_id
_entity_poly.type
_entity_poly.pdbx_seq_one_letter_code
_entity_poly.pdbx_strand_id
1 'polypeptide(L)'
;MEPQEPVKMEGRLTLVLALATLIAAFGSSFQYGYNVAAINSPSGFMKDFYNETYYDRIGEYMSEFSLTLLWSVSVSMFPFGGFIGSLMVGPLVNHLGRKGTLLFNNIFSIVPAILMGCSKVAQSF
;
A
#
# COMPACT_ATOMS: atom_id res chain seq x y z
N MET A 1 35.48 41.61 -12.47
CA MET A 1 35.24 40.16 -12.35
C MET A 1 33.79 39.95 -12.71
N GLU A 2 33.50 39.61 -13.96
CA GLU A 2 32.12 39.38 -14.40
C GLU A 2 31.60 38.09 -13.74
N PRO A 3 30.38 38.09 -13.18
CA PRO A 3 29.78 36.88 -12.65
C PRO A 3 29.50 35.91 -13.82
N GLN A 4 30.08 34.72 -13.78
CA GLN A 4 29.79 33.68 -14.76
C GLN A 4 28.33 33.24 -14.60
N GLU A 5 27.53 33.37 -15.66
CA GLU A 5 26.16 32.89 -15.69
C GLU A 5 26.11 31.37 -15.49
N PRO A 6 25.15 30.83 -14.72
CA PRO A 6 25.08 29.40 -14.45
C PRO A 6 24.86 28.63 -15.75
N VAL A 7 25.82 27.76 -16.08
CA VAL A 7 25.77 26.87 -17.25
C VAL A 7 24.48 26.05 -17.21
N LYS A 8 23.56 26.36 -18.12
CA LYS A 8 22.28 25.67 -18.26
C LYS A 8 22.54 24.31 -18.91
N MET A 9 22.74 23.27 -18.10
CA MET A 9 22.82 21.89 -18.60
C MET A 9 21.47 21.51 -19.21
N GLU A 10 21.41 21.33 -20.53
CA GLU A 10 20.28 20.68 -21.18
C GLU A 10 20.23 19.21 -20.76
N GLY A 11 19.39 18.90 -19.78
CA GLY A 11 19.15 17.52 -19.36
C GLY A 11 18.52 16.72 -20.49
N ARG A 12 19.20 15.66 -20.94
CA ARG A 12 18.64 14.70 -21.90
C ARG A 12 17.93 13.58 -21.15
N LEU A 13 16.76 13.18 -21.64
CA LEU A 13 16.06 11.99 -21.13
C LEU A 13 16.86 10.75 -21.52
N THR A 14 17.57 10.16 -20.56
CA THR A 14 18.26 8.89 -20.76
C THR A 14 17.27 7.73 -20.59
N LEU A 15 17.48 6.63 -21.33
CA LEU A 15 16.68 5.40 -21.20
C LEU A 15 16.65 4.90 -19.75
N VAL A 16 17.77 5.02 -19.04
CA VAL A 16 17.88 4.63 -17.63
C VAL A 16 16.99 5.50 -16.73
N LEU A 17 16.93 6.81 -16.98
CA LEU A 17 16.06 7.72 -16.23
C LEU A 17 14.58 7.39 -16.49
N ALA A 18 14.20 7.12 -17.74
CA ALA A 18 12.85 6.74 -18.11
C ALA A 18 12.42 5.41 -17.46
N LEU A 19 13.31 4.41 -17.43
CA LEU A 19 13.04 3.14 -16.75
C LEU A 19 12.93 3.30 -15.23
N ALA A 20 13.81 4.12 -14.63
CA ALA A 20 13.79 4.35 -13.19
C ALA A 20 12.50 5.06 -12.75
N THR A 21 12.03 6.06 -13.50
CA THR A 21 10.76 6.74 -13.22
C THR A 21 9.56 5.83 -13.45
N LEU A 22 9.58 4.99 -14.48
CA LEU A 22 8.54 3.99 -14.74
C LEU A 22 8.41 3.01 -13.58
N ILE A 23 9.52 2.39 -13.16
CA ILE A 23 9.54 1.43 -12.05
C ILE A 23 9.09 2.09 -10.75
N ALA A 24 9.53 3.32 -10.46
CA ALA A 24 9.09 4.06 -9.29
C ALA A 24 7.59 4.38 -9.32
N ALA A 25 7.06 4.74 -10.49
CA ALA A 25 5.63 5.03 -10.64
C ALA A 25 4.76 3.77 -10.42
N PHE A 26 5.14 2.64 -11.01
CA PHE A 26 4.41 1.38 -10.87
C PHE A 26 4.55 0.79 -9.45
N GLY A 27 5.75 0.78 -8.88
CA GLY A 27 6.02 0.19 -7.56
C GLY A 27 5.56 1.03 -6.38
N SER A 28 4.99 2.22 -6.60
CA SER A 28 4.55 3.09 -5.49
C SER A 28 3.21 3.76 -5.77
N SER A 29 3.13 4.67 -6.75
CA SER A 29 1.92 5.43 -7.01
C SER A 29 0.77 4.57 -7.54
N PHE A 30 1.07 3.66 -8.48
CA PHE A 30 0.09 2.71 -8.99
C PHE A 30 -0.34 1.73 -7.90
N GLN A 31 0.61 1.18 -7.14
CA GLN A 31 0.34 0.31 -5.99
C GLN A 31 -0.61 0.97 -4.98
N TYR A 32 -0.40 2.25 -4.66
CA TYR A 32 -1.29 3.01 -3.77
C TYR A 32 -2.71 3.12 -4.34
N GLY A 33 -2.84 3.55 -5.60
CA GLY A 33 -4.14 3.66 -6.26
C GLY A 33 -4.88 2.33 -6.37
N TYR A 34 -4.15 1.24 -6.66
CA TYR A 34 -4.70 -0.11 -6.69
C TYR A 34 -5.28 -0.52 -5.34
N ASN A 35 -4.55 -0.37 -4.23
CA ASN A 35 -5.05 -0.76 -2.91
C ASN A 35 -6.30 0.03 -2.49
N VAL A 36 -6.42 1.30 -2.87
CA VAL A 36 -7.62 2.12 -2.61
C VAL A 36 -8.82 1.63 -3.42
N ALA A 37 -8.62 1.28 -4.69
CA ALA A 37 -9.71 0.86 -5.57
C ALA A 37 -10.11 -0.61 -5.35
N ALA A 38 -9.13 -1.49 -5.10
CA ALA A 38 -9.29 -2.94 -5.05
C ALA A 38 -10.21 -3.40 -3.91
N ILE A 39 -10.36 -2.62 -2.84
CA ILE A 39 -11.21 -2.98 -1.71
C ILE A 39 -12.70 -2.68 -1.96
N ASN A 40 -13.03 -1.80 -2.92
CA ASN A 40 -14.41 -1.34 -3.14
C ASN A 40 -15.26 -2.39 -3.89
N SER A 41 -14.74 -2.93 -5.00
CA SER A 41 -15.47 -3.89 -5.84
C SER A 41 -15.81 -5.20 -5.13
N PRO A 42 -14.90 -5.85 -4.36
CA PRO A 42 -15.20 -7.08 -3.65
C PRO A 42 -15.79 -6.87 -2.24
N SER A 43 -16.20 -5.66 -1.89
CA SER A 43 -16.69 -5.34 -0.53
C SER A 43 -17.87 -6.20 -0.08
N GLY A 44 -18.77 -6.58 -0.99
CA GLY A 44 -19.84 -7.54 -0.72
C GLY A 44 -19.30 -8.94 -0.37
N PHE A 45 -18.49 -9.51 -1.27
CA PHE A 45 -17.89 -10.83 -1.06
C PHE A 45 -17.00 -10.91 0.19
N MET A 46 -16.31 -9.82 0.54
CA MET A 46 -15.50 -9.75 1.76
C MET A 46 -16.37 -9.78 3.03
N LYS A 47 -17.50 -9.08 3.02
CA LYS A 47 -18.46 -9.09 4.13
C LYS A 47 -19.12 -10.47 4.28
N ASP A 48 -19.46 -11.11 3.17
CA ASP A 48 -19.98 -12.48 3.18
C ASP A 48 -18.95 -13.44 3.78
N PHE A 49 -17.68 -13.34 3.35
CA PHE A 49 -16.58 -14.12 3.93
C PHE A 49 -16.39 -13.90 5.44
N TYR A 50 -16.53 -12.66 5.92
CA TYR A 50 -16.47 -12.36 7.35
C TYR A 50 -17.60 -13.05 8.12
N ASN A 51 -18.81 -13.06 7.53
CA ASN A 51 -19.98 -13.66 8.15
C ASN A 51 -19.89 -15.20 8.17
N GLU A 52 -19.46 -15.81 7.06
CA GLU A 52 -19.20 -17.27 6.97
C GLU A 52 -18.13 -17.69 7.99
N THR A 53 -17.00 -16.99 8.03
CA THR A 53 -15.91 -17.30 8.97
C THR A 53 -16.34 -17.15 10.43
N TYR A 54 -17.21 -16.18 10.73
CA TYR A 54 -17.73 -15.98 12.09
C TYR A 54 -18.73 -17.09 12.48
N TYR A 55 -19.60 -17.48 11.55
CA TYR A 55 -20.53 -18.59 11.71
C TYR A 55 -19.79 -19.91 11.97
N ASP A 56 -18.72 -20.19 11.22
CA ASP A 56 -17.92 -21.40 11.41
C ASP A 56 -17.23 -21.46 12.79
N ARG A 57 -16.96 -20.30 13.41
CA ARG A 57 -16.30 -20.21 14.72
C ARG A 57 -17.26 -20.21 15.90
N ILE A 58 -18.42 -19.55 15.76
CA ILE A 58 -19.34 -19.28 16.88
C ILE A 58 -20.71 -19.97 16.70
N GLY A 59 -21.06 -20.39 15.49
CA GLY A 59 -22.33 -21.03 15.15
C GLY A 59 -23.48 -20.05 14.93
N GLU A 60 -23.21 -18.74 14.95
CA GLU A 60 -24.19 -17.68 14.75
C GLU A 60 -23.70 -16.67 13.70
N TYR A 61 -24.63 -16.04 12.98
CA TYR A 61 -24.30 -14.99 12.04
C TYR A 61 -24.03 -13.66 12.75
N MET A 62 -23.11 -12.88 12.19
CA MET A 62 -22.75 -11.57 12.74
C MET A 62 -23.88 -10.56 12.53
N SER A 63 -24.13 -9.71 13.53
CA SER A 63 -25.08 -8.60 13.38
C SER A 63 -24.61 -7.61 12.31
N GLU A 64 -25.52 -6.98 11.57
CA GLU A 64 -25.17 -6.01 10.52
C GLU A 64 -24.30 -4.85 11.04
N PHE A 65 -24.53 -4.43 12.29
CA PHE A 65 -23.75 -3.40 12.94
C PHE A 65 -22.30 -3.86 13.15
N SER A 66 -22.10 -5.04 13.73
CA SER A 66 -20.78 -5.61 13.97
C SER A 66 -20.03 -5.86 12.65
N LEU A 67 -20.71 -6.35 11.62
CA LEU A 67 -20.15 -6.58 10.30
C LEU A 67 -19.69 -5.28 9.64
N THR A 68 -20.51 -4.24 9.71
CA THR A 68 -20.19 -2.92 9.18
C THR A 68 -19.05 -2.27 9.94
N LEU A 69 -19.00 -2.42 11.26
CA LEU A 69 -17.87 -1.96 12.07
C LEU A 69 -16.59 -2.67 11.70
N LEU A 70 -16.60 -4.01 11.61
CA LEU A 70 -15.41 -4.79 11.25
C LEU A 70 -14.87 -4.38 9.88
N TRP A 71 -15.76 -4.29 8.87
CA TRP A 71 -15.40 -3.80 7.55
C TRP A 71 -14.83 -2.37 7.57
N SER A 72 -15.44 -1.47 8.34
CA SER A 72 -14.97 -0.08 8.46
C SER A 72 -13.58 0.00 9.10
N VAL A 73 -13.30 -0.84 10.11
CA VAL A 73 -11.98 -0.98 10.71
C VAL A 73 -10.98 -1.49 9.66
N SER A 74 -11.31 -2.54 8.92
CA SER A 74 -10.44 -3.09 7.86
C SER A 74 -10.06 -2.04 6.81
N VAL A 75 -11.03 -1.27 6.31
CA VAL A 75 -10.78 -0.22 5.30
C VAL A 75 -9.99 0.96 5.89
N SER A 76 -10.28 1.38 7.12
CA SER A 76 -9.63 2.53 7.77
C SER A 76 -8.19 2.25 8.24
N MET A 77 -7.81 0.99 8.40
CA MET A 77 -6.42 0.63 8.67
C MET A 77 -5.46 0.99 7.52
N PHE A 78 -5.94 1.07 6.27
CA PHE A 78 -5.13 1.50 5.14
C PHE A 78 -4.63 2.96 5.25
N PRO A 79 -5.50 3.98 5.39
CA PRO A 79 -5.04 5.35 5.59
C PRO A 79 -4.31 5.56 6.92
N PHE A 80 -4.65 4.81 7.97
CA PHE A 80 -3.91 4.84 9.23
C PHE A 80 -2.47 4.33 9.08
N GLY A 81 -2.26 3.23 8.35
CA GLY A 81 -0.93 2.76 7.98
C GLY A 81 -0.16 3.78 7.13
N GLY A 82 -0.84 4.44 6.19
CA GLY A 82 -0.27 5.55 5.42
C GLY A 82 0.17 6.74 6.29
N PHE A 83 -0.60 7.09 7.32
CA PHE A 83 -0.24 8.11 8.29
C PHE A 83 1.07 7.75 9.02
N ILE A 84 1.16 6.54 9.59
CA ILE A 84 2.38 6.07 10.27
C ILE A 84 3.57 6.03 9.28
N GLY A 85 3.36 5.49 8.09
CA GLY A 85 4.39 5.42 7.05
C GLY A 85 4.94 6.79 6.64
N SER A 86 4.08 7.81 6.59
CA SER A 86 4.49 9.18 6.27
C SER A 86 5.36 9.82 7.35
N LEU A 87 5.15 9.47 8.62
CA LEU A 87 6.02 9.91 9.73
C LEU A 87 7.40 9.23 9.66
N MET A 88 7.45 7.95 9.23
CA MET A 88 8.68 7.17 9.14
C MET A 88 9.55 7.50 7.92
N VAL A 89 9.03 8.20 6.91
CA VAL A 89 9.77 8.47 5.66
C VAL A 89 11.02 9.32 5.89
N GLY A 90 10.95 10.31 6.79
CA GLY A 90 12.06 11.21 7.12
C GLY A 90 13.29 10.47 7.63
N PRO A 91 13.21 9.73 8.74
CA PRO A 91 14.33 8.96 9.25
C PRO A 91 14.79 7.87 8.27
N LEU A 92 13.88 7.18 7.57
CA LEU A 92 14.27 6.14 6.61
C LEU A 92 15.10 6.72 5.46
N VAL A 93 14.67 7.84 4.87
CA VAL A 93 15.41 8.47 3.75
C VAL A 93 16.77 9.01 4.21
N ASN A 94 16.87 9.51 5.45
CA ASN A 94 18.13 10.00 6.00
C ASN A 94 19.14 8.87 6.28
N HIS A 95 18.68 7.67 6.64
CA HIS A 95 19.55 6.51 6.92
C HIS A 95 19.84 5.63 5.69
N LEU A 96 18.84 5.33 4.87
CA LEU A 96 18.93 4.37 3.76
C LEU A 96 19.08 5.05 2.38
N GLY A 97 18.88 6.37 2.32
CA GLY A 97 18.80 7.13 1.07
C GLY A 97 17.50 6.85 0.28
N ARG A 98 17.20 7.70 -0.70
CA ARG A 98 15.94 7.61 -1.48
C ARG A 98 15.76 6.27 -2.21
N LYS A 99 16.84 5.73 -2.79
CA LYS A 99 16.80 4.45 -3.51
C LYS A 99 16.68 3.26 -2.53
N GLY A 100 17.36 3.31 -1.39
CA GLY A 100 17.28 2.28 -0.35
C GLY A 100 15.88 2.21 0.27
N THR A 101 15.28 3.35 0.59
CA THR A 101 13.91 3.43 1.10
C THR A 101 12.90 2.87 0.09
N LEU A 102 13.05 3.17 -1.20
CA LEU A 102 12.18 2.63 -2.24
C LEU A 102 12.28 1.09 -2.37
N LEU A 103 13.48 0.54 -2.32
CA LEU A 103 13.68 -0.91 -2.36
C LEU A 103 13.15 -1.60 -1.11
N PHE A 104 13.42 -1.03 0.07
CA PHE A 104 12.89 -1.53 1.33
C PHE A 104 11.35 -1.56 1.32
N ASN A 105 10.72 -0.49 0.84
CA ASN A 105 9.26 -0.42 0.72
C ASN A 105 8.69 -1.50 -0.21
N ASN A 106 9.36 -1.76 -1.35
CA ASN A 106 8.93 -2.82 -2.27
C ASN A 106 9.09 -4.24 -1.69
N ILE A 107 10.11 -4.50 -0.88
CA ILE A 107 10.24 -5.80 -0.19
C ILE A 107 9.17 -5.92 0.89
N PHE A 108 8.96 -4.85 1.66
CA PHE A 108 7.96 -4.82 2.71
C PHE A 108 6.53 -5.00 2.17
N SER A 109 6.23 -4.52 0.96
CA SER A 109 4.90 -4.66 0.33
C SER A 109 4.53 -6.11 -0.05
N ILE A 110 5.50 -7.02 -0.13
CA ILE A 110 5.25 -8.44 -0.40
C ILE A 110 4.55 -9.12 0.80
N VAL A 111 4.92 -8.74 2.02
CA VAL A 111 4.36 -9.32 3.26
C VAL A 111 2.83 -9.16 3.34
N PRO A 112 2.24 -7.95 3.25
CA PRO A 112 0.79 -7.79 3.27
C PRO A 112 0.11 -8.43 2.06
N ALA A 113 0.77 -8.48 0.90
CA ALA A 113 0.22 -9.16 -0.28
C ALA A 113 0.05 -10.68 -0.03
N ILE A 114 1.04 -11.32 0.59
CA ILE A 114 0.95 -12.74 0.99
C ILE A 114 -0.13 -12.92 2.06
N LEU A 115 -0.17 -12.06 3.08
CA LEU A 115 -1.17 -12.13 4.14
C LEU A 115 -2.60 -12.02 3.59
N MET A 116 -2.86 -11.05 2.71
CA MET A 116 -4.17 -10.90 2.05
C MET A 116 -4.49 -12.10 1.13
N GLY A 117 -3.51 -12.65 0.42
CA GLY A 117 -3.71 -13.83 -0.43
C GLY A 117 -4.01 -15.11 0.37
N CYS A 118 -3.39 -15.27 1.54
CA CYS A 118 -3.57 -16.44 2.39
C CYS A 118 -4.78 -16.35 3.33
N SER A 119 -5.35 -15.17 3.57
CA SER A 119 -6.47 -14.94 4.49
C SER A 119 -7.66 -15.88 4.24
N LYS A 120 -8.03 -16.12 2.97
CA LYS A 120 -9.11 -17.05 2.61
C LYS A 120 -8.83 -18.51 3.00
N VAL A 121 -7.59 -18.96 2.80
CA VAL A 121 -7.18 -20.34 3.15
C VAL A 121 -7.07 -20.51 4.65
N ALA A 122 -6.61 -19.47 5.35
CA ALA A 122 -6.48 -19.46 6.80
C ALA A 122 -7.80 -19.26 7.55
N GLN A 123 -8.93 -19.02 6.85
CA GLN A 123 -10.22 -18.69 7.45
C GLN A 123 -10.08 -17.58 8.50
N SER A 124 -9.30 -16.54 8.17
CA SER A 124 -9.04 -15.41 9.05
C SER A 124 -9.49 -14.12 8.38
N PHE A 125 -10.37 -13.41 9.08
CA PHE A 125 -10.71 -12.02 8.80
C PHE A 125 -9.57 -11.08 9.20
#